data_AF-A0A2J8KUW2-F1
#
_entry.id   AF-A0A2J8KUW2-F1
#
_cell.length_a   1.000
_cell.length_b   1.000
_cell.length_c   1.000
_cell.angle_alpha   90.00
_cell.angle_beta   90.00
_cell.angle_gamma   90.00
#
_symmetry.space_group_name_H-M   'P 1'
#
loop_
_entity.id
_entity.type
_entity.pdbx_description
1 polymer ?
#
loop_
_entity_poly.entity_id
_entity_poly.type
_entity_poly.pdbx_seq_one_letter_code
_entity_poly.pdbx_strand_id
1 'polypeptide(L)'
;MSDHGDVSLPPEDRVRALSQLGSAVEVNEDIPPRRYFRSGVEIIRMASIYSEEGNIEHAFILYNKYITLFIEKLPKHRDYKSAVIPEKKDTVKKLKEIAFPKAEELKAELLKRYTKEYTEYNEEKKKEAEELARNMA
;
A
#
# COMPACT_ATOMS: atom_id res chain seq x y z
N MET A 1 -10.98 12.43 1.79
CA MET A 1 -9.57 12.89 1.88
C MET A 1 -8.81 11.75 2.53
N SER A 2 -7.72 11.30 1.94
CA SER A 2 -7.04 10.08 2.41
C SER A 2 -6.22 10.40 3.66
N ASP A 3 -6.58 9.71 4.75
CA ASP A 3 -6.14 9.96 6.12
C ASP A 3 -4.62 9.78 6.36
N HIS A 4 -3.90 9.18 5.41
CA HIS A 4 -2.48 8.85 5.57
C HIS A 4 -1.55 10.06 5.67
N GLY A 5 -1.98 11.25 5.23
CA GLY A 5 -1.19 12.48 5.32
C GLY A 5 -1.30 13.21 6.66
N ASP A 6 -2.25 12.83 7.52
CA ASP A 6 -2.48 13.52 8.79
C ASP A 6 -1.49 13.03 9.86
N VAL A 7 -0.51 13.88 10.21
CA VAL A 7 0.52 13.58 11.20
C VAL A 7 -0.02 13.51 12.63
N SER A 8 -1.25 13.96 12.87
CA SER A 8 -1.91 13.84 14.18
C SER A 8 -2.48 12.45 14.44
N LEU A 9 -2.49 11.58 13.43
CA LEU A 9 -2.99 10.22 13.54
C LEU A 9 -1.90 9.21 13.92
N PRO A 10 -2.28 8.12 14.60
CA PRO A 10 -1.37 7.01 14.87
C PRO A 10 -0.72 6.46 13.58
N PRO A 11 0.57 6.10 13.62
CA PRO A 11 1.30 5.55 12.48
C PRO A 11 0.59 4.37 11.81
N GLU A 12 -0.01 3.47 12.60
CA GLU A 12 -0.70 2.28 12.13
C GLU A 12 -1.95 2.62 11.33
N ASP A 13 -2.67 3.68 11.70
CA ASP A 13 -3.88 4.11 11.02
C ASP A 13 -3.55 4.73 9.65
N ARG A 14 -2.46 5.51 9.59
CA ARG A 14 -1.93 6.07 8.34
C ARG A 14 -1.47 4.96 7.38
N VAL A 15 -0.72 3.97 7.88
CA VAL A 15 -0.32 2.80 7.05
C VAL A 15 -1.54 1.99 6.61
N ARG A 16 -2.53 1.81 7.48
CA ARG A 16 -3.78 1.11 7.14
C ARG A 16 -4.53 1.82 6.01
N ALA A 17 -4.58 3.15 6.03
CA ALA A 17 -5.18 3.93 4.94
C ALA A 17 -4.48 3.67 3.60
N LEU A 18 -3.13 3.59 3.57
CA LEU A 18 -2.40 3.22 2.35
C LEU A 18 -2.72 1.78 1.89
N SER A 19 -2.81 0.81 2.81
CA SER A 19 -3.21 -0.56 2.48
C SER A 19 -4.62 -0.62 1.89
N GLN A 20 -5.55 0.20 2.39
CA GLN A 20 -6.92 0.31 1.84
C GLN A 20 -6.93 0.88 0.42
N LEU A 21 -6.08 1.88 0.13
CA LEU A 21 -5.93 2.41 -1.22
C LEU A 21 -5.41 1.33 -2.19
N GLY A 22 -4.47 0.50 -1.75
CA GLY A 22 -3.99 -0.64 -2.53
C GLY A 22 -5.07 -1.69 -2.78
N SER A 23 -5.88 -2.00 -1.76
CA SER A 23 -6.88 -3.08 -1.83
C SER A 23 -8.19 -2.70 -2.54
N ALA A 24 -8.39 -1.42 -2.84
CA ALA A 24 -9.54 -0.88 -3.58
C ALA A 24 -9.59 -1.28 -5.08
N VAL A 25 -8.66 -2.13 -5.54
CA VAL A 25 -8.68 -2.65 -6.91
C VAL A 25 -9.91 -3.51 -7.16
N GLU A 26 -10.61 -3.21 -8.26
CA GLU A 26 -11.78 -3.96 -8.70
C GLU A 26 -11.46 -4.80 -9.94
N VAL A 27 -12.17 -5.92 -10.05
CA VAL A 27 -12.09 -6.83 -11.19
C VAL A 27 -13.44 -6.76 -11.90
N ASN A 28 -13.42 -6.30 -13.13
CA ASN A 28 -14.55 -6.35 -14.05
C ASN A 28 -14.65 -7.77 -14.66
N GLU A 29 -15.83 -8.37 -14.52
CA GLU A 29 -16.19 -9.72 -14.98
C GLU A 29 -16.28 -9.86 -16.51
N ASP A 30 -16.40 -8.75 -17.26
CA ASP A 30 -16.42 -8.75 -18.72
C ASP A 30 -15.01 -8.70 -19.33
N ILE A 31 -13.99 -8.51 -18.49
CA ILE A 31 -12.59 -8.45 -18.92
C ILE A 31 -11.94 -9.82 -18.68
N PRO A 32 -11.43 -10.51 -19.72
CA PRO A 32 -10.82 -11.82 -19.53
C PRO A 32 -9.68 -11.81 -18.49
N PRO A 33 -9.61 -12.80 -17.57
CA PRO A 33 -8.62 -12.85 -16.50
C PRO A 33 -7.18 -12.64 -16.98
N ARG A 34 -6.83 -13.19 -18.14
CA ARG A 34 -5.49 -13.07 -18.74
C ARG A 34 -5.08 -11.60 -19.00
N ARG A 35 -6.02 -10.69 -19.26
CA ARG A 35 -5.70 -9.27 -19.45
C ARG A 35 -5.12 -8.66 -18.18
N TYR A 36 -5.65 -9.02 -17.01
CA TYR A 36 -5.12 -8.57 -15.72
C TYR A 36 -3.70 -9.05 -15.47
N PHE A 37 -3.37 -10.30 -15.83
CA PHE A 37 -2.00 -10.82 -15.74
C PHE A 37 -1.01 -9.99 -16.59
N ARG A 38 -1.43 -9.57 -17.80
CA ARG A 38 -0.59 -8.73 -18.67
C ARG A 38 -0.43 -7.32 -18.10
N SER A 39 -1.52 -6.69 -17.67
CA SER A 39 -1.45 -5.35 -17.07
C SER A 39 -0.75 -5.34 -15.71
N GLY A 40 -0.76 -6.46 -14.99
CA GLY A 40 -0.07 -6.62 -13.71
C GLY A 40 1.44 -6.42 -13.81
N VAL A 41 2.05 -6.68 -14.98
CA VAL A 41 3.48 -6.44 -15.22
C VAL A 41 3.85 -4.98 -15.01
N GLU A 42 3.01 -4.05 -15.48
CA GLU A 42 3.25 -2.62 -15.29
C GLU A 42 3.02 -2.19 -13.84
N ILE A 43 2.06 -2.79 -13.14
CA ILE A 43 1.79 -2.49 -11.72
C ILE A 43 3.05 -2.77 -10.89
N ILE A 44 3.63 -3.96 -11.03
CA ILE A 44 4.83 -4.32 -10.26
C ILE A 44 6.07 -3.54 -10.71
N ARG A 45 6.20 -3.24 -12.01
CA ARG A 45 7.28 -2.38 -12.53
C ARG A 45 7.23 -0.99 -11.92
N MET A 46 6.06 -0.36 -11.90
CA MET A 46 5.88 0.97 -11.29
C MET A 46 6.07 0.95 -9.78
N ALA A 47 5.69 -0.14 -9.10
CA ALA A 47 5.96 -0.30 -7.67
C ALA A 47 7.47 -0.31 -7.38
N SER A 48 8.26 -0.98 -8.22
CA SER A 48 9.73 -0.98 -8.12
C SER A 48 10.32 0.40 -8.39
N ILE A 49 9.88 1.10 -9.44
CA ILE A 49 10.36 2.46 -9.76
C ILE A 49 10.11 3.42 -8.58
N TYR A 50 8.89 3.44 -8.03
CA TYR A 50 8.61 4.31 -6.87
C TYR A 50 9.44 3.93 -5.64
N SER A 51 9.72 2.64 -5.44
CA SER A 51 10.58 2.20 -4.34
C SER A 51 12.02 2.70 -4.52
N GLU A 52 12.55 2.68 -5.75
CA GLU A 52 13.89 3.15 -6.09
C GLU A 52 14.02 4.67 -5.99
N GLU A 53 12.96 5.41 -6.34
CA GLU A 53 12.88 6.87 -6.21
C GLU A 53 12.61 7.36 -4.77
N GLY A 54 12.45 6.45 -3.81
CA GLY A 54 12.14 6.79 -2.41
C GLY A 54 10.69 7.22 -2.18
N ASN A 55 9.81 7.06 -3.17
CA ASN A 55 8.37 7.28 -3.03
C ASN A 55 7.70 6.05 -2.40
N ILE A 56 8.04 5.80 -1.14
CA ILE A 56 7.67 4.58 -0.41
C ILE A 56 6.16 4.39 -0.23
N GLU A 57 5.37 5.47 -0.14
CA GLU A 57 3.91 5.40 -0.04
C GLU A 57 3.29 4.86 -1.32
N HIS A 58 3.66 5.41 -2.48
CA HIS A 58 3.13 4.95 -3.76
C HIS A 58 3.62 3.54 -4.10
N ALA A 59 4.87 3.23 -3.78
CA ALA A 59 5.41 1.88 -3.92
C ALA A 59 4.58 0.88 -3.10
N PHE A 60 4.31 1.19 -1.82
CA PHE A 60 3.54 0.34 -0.93
C PHE A 60 2.10 0.13 -1.44
N ILE A 61 1.43 1.20 -1.90
CA ILE A 61 0.09 1.12 -2.50
C ILE A 61 0.10 0.16 -3.70
N LEU A 62 1.07 0.29 -4.61
CA LEU A 62 1.11 -0.53 -5.82
C LEU A 62 1.45 -2.01 -5.54
N TYR A 63 2.35 -2.30 -4.60
CA TYR A 63 2.60 -3.68 -4.18
C TYR A 63 1.35 -4.31 -3.54
N ASN A 64 0.66 -3.59 -2.66
CA ASN A 64 -0.62 -4.07 -2.09
C ASN A 64 -1.68 -4.27 -3.17
N LYS A 65 -1.79 -3.35 -4.14
CA LYS A 65 -2.69 -3.48 -5.29
C LYS A 65 -2.40 -4.73 -6.10
N TYR A 66 -1.14 -4.99 -6.41
CA TYR A 66 -0.71 -6.18 -7.13
C TYR A 66 -1.06 -7.47 -6.35
N ILE A 67 -0.77 -7.51 -5.05
CA ILE A 67 -1.08 -8.65 -4.18
C ILE A 67 -2.59 -8.89 -4.13
N THR A 68 -3.38 -7.87 -3.76
CA THR A 68 -4.84 -7.98 -3.63
C THR A 68 -5.50 -8.40 -4.94
N LEU A 69 -5.07 -7.83 -6.07
CA LEU A 69 -5.57 -8.21 -7.39
C LEU A 69 -5.41 -9.71 -7.62
N PHE A 70 -4.21 -10.26 -7.46
CA PHE A 70 -3.93 -11.64 -7.88
C PHE A 70 -4.24 -12.71 -6.82
N ILE A 71 -4.25 -12.35 -5.53
CA ILE A 71 -4.50 -13.30 -4.44
C ILE A 71 -5.98 -13.29 -4.00
N GLU A 72 -6.64 -12.13 -4.04
CA GLU A 72 -7.97 -12.00 -3.46
C GLU A 72 -9.06 -11.76 -4.50
N LYS A 73 -8.87 -10.81 -5.42
CA LYS A 73 -9.94 -10.34 -6.31
C LYS A 73 -10.07 -11.19 -7.56
N LEU A 74 -9.00 -11.30 -8.34
CA LEU A 74 -9.02 -11.98 -9.63
C LEU A 74 -9.34 -13.48 -9.53
N PRO A 75 -8.93 -14.22 -8.48
CA PRO A 75 -9.36 -15.62 -8.31
C PRO A 75 -10.88 -15.82 -8.17
N LYS A 76 -11.64 -14.76 -7.84
CA LYS A 76 -13.10 -14.79 -7.73
C LYS A 76 -13.83 -14.56 -9.06
N HIS A 77 -13.12 -14.11 -10.11
CA HIS A 77 -13.69 -13.86 -11.43
C HIS A 77 -14.32 -15.14 -12.01
N ARG A 78 -15.50 -15.02 -12.65
CA ARG A 78 -16.28 -16.17 -13.15
C ARG A 78 -15.47 -17.12 -14.03
N ASP A 79 -14.69 -16.58 -14.96
CA ASP A 79 -13.90 -17.34 -15.92
C ASP A 79 -12.53 -17.81 -15.39
N TYR A 80 -12.10 -17.40 -14.19
CA TYR A 80 -10.72 -17.60 -13.72
C TYR A 80 -10.29 -19.07 -13.74
N LYS A 81 -11.17 -19.99 -13.32
CA LYS A 81 -10.88 -21.43 -13.28
C LYS A 81 -10.75 -22.07 -14.65
N SER A 82 -11.45 -21.53 -15.65
CA SER A 82 -11.46 -22.03 -17.03
C SER A 82 -10.40 -21.38 -17.92
N ALA A 83 -9.87 -20.22 -17.50
CA ALA A 83 -8.93 -19.43 -18.28
C ALA A 83 -7.56 -20.11 -18.42
N VAL A 84 -7.04 -20.15 -19.64
CA VAL A 84 -5.65 -20.54 -19.93
C VAL A 84 -4.75 -19.31 -19.79
N ILE A 85 -3.90 -19.30 -18.75
CA ILE A 85 -3.08 -18.14 -18.37
C ILE A 85 -1.61 -18.56 -18.28
N PRO A 86 -0.86 -18.52 -19.39
CA PRO A 86 0.58 -18.82 -19.40
C PRO A 86 1.40 -17.95 -18.42
N GLU A 87 0.97 -16.70 -18.23
CA GLU A 87 1.65 -15.71 -17.39
C GLU A 87 1.50 -16.00 -15.87
N LYS A 88 0.61 -16.93 -15.48
CA LYS A 88 0.28 -17.20 -14.08
C LYS A 88 1.48 -17.68 -13.27
N LYS A 89 2.33 -18.54 -13.83
CA LYS A 89 3.51 -19.07 -13.13
C LYS A 89 4.49 -17.95 -12.75
N ASP A 90 4.77 -17.05 -13.69
CA ASP A 90 5.65 -15.90 -13.46
C ASP A 90 5.04 -14.92 -12.45
N THR A 91 3.73 -14.68 -12.53
CA THR A 91 3.02 -13.81 -11.58
C THR A 91 3.08 -14.36 -10.16
N VAL A 92 2.90 -15.67 -9.96
CA VAL A 92 3.04 -16.33 -8.65
C VAL A 92 4.48 -16.23 -8.13
N LYS A 93 5.48 -16.37 -9.00
CA LYS A 93 6.89 -16.18 -8.64
C LYS A 93 7.13 -14.75 -8.15
N LYS A 94 6.70 -13.74 -8.92
CA LYS A 94 6.81 -12.32 -8.58
C LYS A 94 6.07 -11.95 -7.29
N LEU A 95 4.90 -12.53 -7.03
CA LEU A 95 4.18 -12.34 -5.76
C LEU A 95 5.06 -12.77 -4.58
N LYS A 96 5.61 -13.99 -4.64
CA LYS A 96 6.39 -14.58 -3.54
C LYS A 96 7.75 -13.92 -3.35
N GLU A 97 8.48 -13.70 -4.44
CA GLU A 97 9.88 -13.28 -4.39
C GLU A 97 10.06 -11.77 -4.33
N ILE A 98 9.05 -10.99 -4.77
CA ILE A 98 9.16 -9.54 -4.89
C ILE A 98 8.05 -8.84 -4.11
N ALA A 99 6.79 -9.05 -4.50
CA ALA A 99 5.70 -8.20 -4.00
C ALA A 99 5.48 -8.34 -2.49
N PHE A 100 5.39 -9.55 -1.95
CA PHE A 100 5.22 -9.76 -0.51
C PHE A 100 6.43 -9.25 0.31
N PRO A 101 7.69 -9.60 -0.02
CA PRO A 101 8.85 -9.06 0.69
C PRO A 101 8.91 -7.54 0.66
N LYS A 102 8.70 -6.92 -0.51
CA LYS A 102 8.77 -5.47 -0.66
C LYS A 102 7.63 -4.75 0.06
N ALA A 103 6.42 -5.30 0.05
CA ALA A 103 5.31 -4.74 0.81
C ALA A 103 5.61 -4.74 2.32
N GLU A 104 6.19 -5.81 2.85
CA GLU A 104 6.54 -5.88 4.28
C GLU A 104 7.70 -4.93 4.65
N GLU A 105 8.73 -4.86 3.81
CA GLU A 105 9.85 -3.92 3.97
C GLU A 105 9.36 -2.47 4.00
N LEU A 106 8.56 -2.07 3.01
CA LEU A 106 8.01 -0.72 2.92
C LEU A 106 7.05 -0.40 4.07
N LYS A 107 6.27 -1.39 4.55
CA LYS A 107 5.41 -1.22 5.72
C LYS A 107 6.22 -0.86 6.97
N ALA A 108 7.33 -1.56 7.20
CA ALA A 108 8.22 -1.28 8.32
C ALA A 108 8.85 0.11 8.20
N GLU A 109 9.26 0.50 6.99
CA GLU A 109 9.83 1.83 6.74
C GLU A 109 8.79 2.95 6.96
N LEU A 110 7.57 2.78 6.47
CA LEU A 110 6.46 3.71 6.67
C LEU A 110 6.12 3.86 8.16
N LEU A 111 6.01 2.75 8.90
CA LEU A 111 5.78 2.80 10.35
C LEU A 111 6.88 3.57 11.07
N LYS A 112 8.14 3.36 10.70
CA LYS A 112 9.27 4.10 11.28
C LYS A 112 9.16 5.59 10.99
N ARG A 113 8.89 5.97 9.75
CA ARG A 113 8.73 7.37 9.33
C ARG A 113 7.56 8.03 10.06
N TYR A 114 6.39 7.41 10.05
CA TYR A 114 5.19 7.97 10.67
C TYR A 114 5.27 8.03 12.19
N THR A 115 5.94 7.06 12.84
CA THR A 115 6.20 7.12 14.28
C THR A 115 7.02 8.35 14.65
N LYS A 116 8.03 8.68 13.85
CA LYS A 116 8.84 9.88 14.05
C LYS A 116 7.98 11.14 13.93
N GLU A 117 7.24 11.28 12.82
CA GLU A 117 6.36 12.44 12.56
C GLU A 117 5.30 12.60 13.66
N TYR A 118 4.68 11.51 14.11
CA TYR A 118 3.67 11.51 15.16
C TYR A 118 4.25 11.91 16.53
N THR A 119 5.48 11.48 16.83
CA THR A 119 6.16 11.86 18.07
C THR A 119 6.47 13.35 18.09
N GLU A 120 7.02 13.87 16.99
CA GLU A 120 7.32 15.31 16.83
C GLU A 120 6.05 16.16 16.98
N TYR A 121 4.95 15.76 16.36
CA TYR A 121 3.65 16.43 16.51
C TYR A 121 3.16 16.48 17.96
N ASN A 122 3.22 15.36 18.68
CA ASN A 122 2.75 15.28 20.06
C ASN A 122 3.63 16.12 21.02
N GLU A 123 4.94 16.17 20.80
CA GLU A 123 5.84 17.02 21.57
C GLU A 123 5.55 18.50 21.38
N GLU A 124 5.27 18.93 20.14
CA GLU A 124 4.87 20.30 19.84
C GLU A 124 3.55 20.66 20.50
N LYS A 125 2.52 19.81 20.36
CA LYS A 125 1.21 20.00 21.01
C LYS A 125 1.30 20.07 22.53
N LYS A 126 2.19 19.28 23.14
CA LYS A 126 2.43 19.33 24.58
C LYS A 126 3.05 20.67 24.99
N LYS A 127 4.05 21.16 24.27
CA LYS A 127 4.69 22.47 24.55
C LYS A 127 3.69 23.63 24.42
N GLU A 128 2.87 23.62 23.38
CA GLU A 128 1.80 24.62 23.18
C GLU A 128 0.82 24.63 24.36
N ALA A 129 0.39 23.45 24.83
CA ALA A 129 -0.52 23.33 25.96
C ALA A 129 0.11 23.82 27.28
N GLU A 130 1.39 23.54 27.51
CA GLU A 130 2.13 24.01 28.71
C GLU A 130 2.37 25.53 28.69
N GLU A 131 2.63 26.13 27.52
CA GLU A 131 2.73 27.58 27.35
C GLU A 131 1.39 28.27 27.59
N LEU A 132 0.30 27.74 27.02
CA LEU A 132 -1.04 28.27 27.22
C LEU A 132 -1.43 28.24 28.70
N ALA A 133 -1.18 27.12 29.39
CA ALA A 133 -1.46 26.99 30.82
C ALA A 133 -0.65 27.98 31.67
N ARG A 134 0.62 28.27 31.32
CA ARG A 134 1.44 29.27 32.00
C ARG A 134 0.95 30.70 31.78
N ASN A 135 0.44 31.03 30.60
CA ASN A 135 -0.06 32.38 30.28
C ASN A 135 -1.44 32.66 30.88
N MET A 136 -2.18 31.62 31.27
CA MET A 136 -3.51 31.73 31.91
C MET A 136 -3.46 31.70 33.45
N ALA A 137 -2.29 31.43 34.04
CA ALA A 137 -2.06 31.41 35.48
C ALA A 137 -1.46 32.74 35.96
#